data_AF-A0A4S5EPU1-F1
#
_entry.id   AF-A0A4S5EPU1-F1
#
_cell.length_a   1.000
_cell.length_b   1.000
_cell.length_c   1.000
_cell.angle_alpha   90.00
_cell.angle_beta   90.00
_cell.angle_gamma   90.00
#
_symmetry.space_group_name_H-M   'P 1'
#
loop_
_entity.id
_entity.type
_entity.pdbx_description
1 polymer ?
#
loop_
_entity_poly.entity_id
_entity_poly.type
_entity_poly.pdbx_seq_one_letter_code
_entity_poly.pdbx_strand_id
1 'polypeptide(L)'
;MTISRELEEHEPAAQTSPVPDPRWSPELVRATRTLLETFIGTAPPVRIVLWDGSALGPDTPTQVAVRSPEAMRRALFRPGELGFARAFVAGDLD
;
A
#
# COMPACT_ATOMS: atom_id res chain seq x y z
N MET A 1 -34.97 4.70 18.78
CA MET A 1 -34.56 3.66 17.83
C MET A 1 -33.05 3.66 17.85
N THR A 2 -32.50 2.79 18.71
CA THR A 2 -31.10 2.80 19.15
C THR A 2 -30.34 1.81 18.30
N ILE A 3 -29.44 2.28 17.43
CA ILE A 3 -28.51 1.40 16.72
C ILE A 3 -27.26 1.29 17.61
N SER A 4 -27.32 0.35 18.54
CA SER A 4 -26.17 -0.13 19.27
C SER A 4 -25.51 -1.25 18.48
N ARG A 5 -24.20 -1.09 18.23
CA ARG A 5 -23.17 -2.10 18.48
C ARG A 5 -23.27 -3.40 17.66
N GLU A 6 -22.46 -3.45 16.61
CA GLU A 6 -21.51 -4.55 16.37
C GLU A 6 -20.41 -3.98 15.47
N LEU A 7 -19.41 -3.38 16.12
CA LEU A 7 -18.06 -3.41 15.59
C LEU A 7 -17.70 -4.89 15.61
N GLU A 8 -18.03 -5.61 14.54
CA GLU A 8 -17.29 -6.82 14.22
C GLU A 8 -15.84 -6.36 14.14
N GLU A 9 -15.09 -6.67 15.21
CA GLU A 9 -13.65 -6.65 15.21
C GLU A 9 -13.25 -7.56 14.07
N HIS A 10 -13.12 -6.96 12.89
CA HIS A 10 -12.50 -7.56 11.74
C HIS A 10 -11.05 -7.73 12.19
N GLU A 11 -10.77 -8.86 12.84
CA GLU A 11 -9.44 -9.29 13.22
C GLU A 11 -8.59 -9.11 11.96
N PRO A 12 -7.71 -8.09 11.91
CA PRO A 12 -7.00 -7.80 10.69
C PRO A 12 -6.05 -8.98 10.51
N ALA A 13 -6.44 -9.92 9.65
CA ALA A 13 -5.67 -11.11 9.30
C ALA A 13 -4.22 -10.66 9.22
N ALA A 14 -3.39 -11.15 10.15
CA ALA A 14 -2.08 -10.61 10.46
C ALA A 14 -1.37 -10.18 9.17
N GLN A 15 -1.41 -8.86 8.90
CA GLN A 15 -0.96 -8.26 7.65
C GLN A 15 0.52 -8.57 7.55
N THR A 16 0.85 -9.58 6.74
CA THR A 16 2.20 -10.09 6.68
C THR A 16 3.00 -9.07 5.90
N SER A 17 3.73 -8.21 6.61
CA SER A 17 4.65 -7.25 6.01
C SER A 17 5.48 -7.98 4.94
N PRO A 18 5.51 -7.48 3.70
CA PRO A 18 6.19 -8.17 2.62
C PRO A 18 7.67 -8.35 2.98
N VAL A 19 8.16 -9.60 2.88
CA VAL A 19 9.58 -9.91 3.06
C VAL A 19 10.33 -9.33 1.85
N PRO A 20 11.36 -8.50 2.04
CA PRO A 20 12.10 -7.90 0.92
C PRO A 20 12.74 -8.99 0.04
N ASP A 21 12.46 -8.94 -1.27
CA ASP A 21 13.06 -9.86 -2.25
C ASP A 21 14.41 -9.31 -2.73
N PRO A 22 15.52 -10.07 -2.62
CA PRO A 22 16.86 -9.63 -3.00
C PRO A 22 17.04 -9.36 -4.51
N ARG A 23 16.08 -9.71 -5.38
CA ARG A 23 16.16 -9.45 -6.82
C ARG A 23 15.97 -7.98 -7.23
N TRP A 24 15.57 -7.10 -6.30
CA TRP A 24 15.32 -5.69 -6.61
C TRP A 24 16.56 -4.82 -6.34
N SER A 25 16.98 -4.06 -7.34
CA SER A 25 18.14 -3.16 -7.18
C SER A 25 17.80 -2.00 -6.24
N PRO A 26 18.76 -1.49 -5.46
CA PRO A 26 18.56 -0.30 -4.62
C PRO A 26 18.09 0.94 -5.41
N GLU A 27 18.42 1.00 -6.70
CA GLU A 27 18.00 2.08 -7.60
C GLU A 27 16.50 2.02 -7.90
N LEU A 28 15.94 0.82 -8.13
CA LEU A 28 14.52 0.62 -8.37
C LEU A 28 13.68 1.02 -7.15
N VAL A 29 14.15 0.66 -5.95
CA VAL A 29 13.54 1.06 -4.68
C VAL A 29 13.46 2.58 -4.57
N ARG A 30 14.58 3.28 -4.78
CA ARG A 30 14.61 4.75 -4.74
C ARG A 30 13.70 5.38 -5.79
N ALA A 31 13.78 4.89 -7.03
CA ALA A 31 12.96 5.39 -8.13
C ALA A 31 11.47 5.25 -7.83
N THR A 32 11.04 4.11 -7.29
CA THR A 32 9.65 3.85 -6.89
C THR A 32 9.20 4.84 -5.82
N ARG A 33 10.00 5.06 -4.78
CA ARG A 33 9.69 6.00 -3.70
C ARG A 33 9.47 7.41 -4.22
N THR A 34 10.39 7.90 -5.05
CA THR A 34 10.27 9.23 -5.68
C THR A 34 9.01 9.34 -6.53
N LEU A 35 8.66 8.27 -7.25
CA LEU A 35 7.47 8.24 -8.08
C LEU A 35 6.19 8.29 -7.22
N LEU A 36 6.12 7.50 -6.15
CA LEU A 36 5.02 7.52 -5.19
C LEU A 36 4.82 8.91 -4.57
N GLU A 37 5.89 9.53 -4.10
CA GLU A 37 5.86 10.89 -3.55
C GLU A 37 5.33 11.91 -4.58
N THR A 38 5.61 11.69 -5.87
CA THR A 38 5.12 12.56 -6.96
C THR A 38 3.61 12.41 -7.19
N PHE A 39 3.08 11.19 -7.08
CA PHE A 39 1.67 10.91 -7.35
C PHE A 39 0.74 11.07 -6.14
N ILE A 40 1.22 10.78 -4.93
CA ILE A 40 0.42 10.73 -3.70
C ILE A 40 0.83 11.82 -2.71
N GLY A 41 1.95 12.52 -2.96
CA GLY A 41 2.55 13.48 -2.04
C GLY A 41 3.49 12.83 -1.03
N THR A 42 4.17 13.67 -0.24
CA THR A 42 5.20 13.24 0.72
C THR A 42 4.63 12.75 2.06
N ALA A 43 3.35 13.02 2.33
CA ALA A 43 2.68 12.70 3.59
C ALA A 43 1.27 12.15 3.32
N PRO A 44 1.14 10.91 2.80
CA PRO A 44 -0.16 10.28 2.65
C PRO A 44 -0.85 10.17 4.02
N PRO A 45 -2.18 10.31 4.09
CA PRO A 45 -2.94 10.28 5.35
C PRO A 45 -2.99 8.87 5.99
N VAL A 46 -2.56 7.85 5.25
CA VAL A 46 -2.50 6.45 5.66
C VAL A 46 -1.07 5.92 5.51
N ARG A 47 -0.71 4.95 6.35
CA ARG A 47 0.57 4.26 6.21
C ARG A 47 0.55 3.42 4.94
N ILE A 48 1.57 3.53 4.11
CA ILE A 48 1.77 2.69 2.92
C ILE A 48 3.08 1.94 3.13
N VAL A 49 3.04 0.61 3.14
CA VAL A 49 4.22 -0.26 3.25
C VAL A 49 4.48 -0.87 1.88
N LEU A 50 5.67 -0.68 1.35
CA LEU A 50 6.08 -1.24 0.07
C LEU A 50 6.69 -2.63 0.25
N TRP A 51 6.80 -3.33 -0.88
CA TRP A 51 7.31 -4.69 -0.97
C TRP A 51 8.74 -4.88 -0.43
N ASP A 52 9.52 -3.81 -0.38
CA ASP A 52 10.90 -3.78 0.11
C ASP A 52 10.99 -3.45 1.61
N GLY A 53 9.84 -3.35 2.28
CA GLY A 53 9.71 -2.98 3.69
C GLY A 53 9.80 -1.49 3.97
N SER A 54 10.04 -0.65 2.96
CA SER A 54 9.98 0.80 3.13
C SER A 54 8.53 1.27 3.35
N ALA A 55 8.36 2.39 4.06
CA ALA A 55 7.04 2.92 4.37
C ALA A 55 6.93 4.44 4.12
N LEU A 56 5.71 4.88 3.81
CA LEU A 56 5.29 6.27 3.66
C LEU A 56 4.09 6.54 4.57
N GLY A 57 3.91 7.79 5.02
CA GLY A 57 2.78 8.18 5.86
C GLY A 57 3.00 7.96 7.36
N PRO A 58 1.97 8.23 8.19
CA PRO A 58 2.06 8.13 9.64
C PRO A 58 2.21 6.67 10.10
N ASP A 59 2.91 6.45 11.22
CA ASP A 59 3.08 5.13 11.83
C ASP A 59 1.79 4.70 12.53
N THR A 60 0.82 4.22 11.75
CA THR A 60 -0.50 3.78 12.22
C THR A 60 -0.67 2.26 12.09
N PRO A 61 -1.53 1.64 12.92
CA PRO A 61 -1.86 0.21 12.78
C PRO A 61 -2.58 -0.11 11.46
N THR A 62 -3.35 0.84 10.95
CA THR A 62 -3.99 0.75 9.63
C THR A 62 -2.97 1.13 8.56
N GLN A 63 -2.72 0.23 7.63
CA GLN A 63 -1.75 0.41 6.56
C GLN A 63 -2.25 -0.20 5.25
N VAL A 64 -1.68 0.26 4.14
CA VAL A 64 -1.83 -0.33 2.81
C VAL A 64 -0.52 -1.00 2.45
N ALA A 65 -0.51 -2.32 2.34
CA ALA A 65 0.65 -3.09 1.93
C ALA A 65 0.66 -3.28 0.41
N VAL A 66 1.69 -2.76 -0.26
CA VAL A 66 1.94 -3.01 -1.68
C VAL A 66 2.84 -4.23 -1.80
N ARG A 67 2.30 -5.33 -2.32
CA ARG A 67 2.97 -6.64 -2.27
C ARG A 67 4.00 -6.86 -3.38
N SER A 68 3.99 -6.06 -4.46
CA SER A 68 4.94 -6.21 -5.57
C SER A 68 5.19 -4.93 -6.36
N PRO A 69 6.35 -4.79 -7.03
CA PRO A 69 6.59 -3.72 -8.00
C PRO A 69 5.60 -3.72 -9.17
N GLU A 70 5.13 -4.89 -9.58
CA GLU A 70 4.15 -5.05 -10.64
C GLU A 70 2.79 -4.43 -10.27
N ALA A 71 2.42 -4.47 -8.99
CA ALA A 71 1.25 -3.77 -8.45
C ALA A 71 1.35 -2.26 -8.73
N MET A 72 2.51 -1.67 -8.44
CA MET A 72 2.78 -0.26 -8.70
C MET A 72 2.68 0.05 -10.19
N ARG A 73 3.28 -0.79 -11.03
CA ARG A 73 3.21 -0.64 -12.49
C ARG A 73 1.76 -0.67 -12.99
N ARG A 74 0.91 -1.53 -12.42
CA ARG A 74 -0.53 -1.60 -12.75
C ARG A 74 -1.30 -0.38 -12.26
N ALA A 75 -1.07 0.05 -11.01
CA ALA A 75 -1.70 1.24 -10.44
C ALA A 75 -1.37 2.50 -11.25
N LEU A 76 -0.12 2.62 -11.72
CA LEU A 76 0.38 3.77 -12.45
C LEU A 76 0.02 3.78 -13.95
N PHE A 77 -0.36 2.65 -14.54
CA PHE A 77 -0.74 2.59 -15.97
C PHE A 77 -2.02 3.40 -16.25
N ARG A 78 -2.88 3.60 -15.25
CA ARG A 78 -4.03 4.50 -15.26
C ARG A 78 -4.09 5.25 -13.93
N PRO A 79 -3.31 6.34 -13.77
CA PRO A 79 -3.18 7.03 -12.50
C PRO A 79 -4.52 7.64 -12.05
N GLY A 80 -4.76 7.65 -10.74
CA GLY A 80 -6.00 8.11 -10.11
C GLY A 80 -6.64 7.02 -9.23
N GLU A 81 -7.77 7.36 -8.59
CA GLU A 81 -8.47 6.48 -7.62
C GLU A 81 -8.80 5.10 -8.22
N LEU A 82 -9.13 5.05 -9.51
CA LEU A 82 -9.50 3.82 -10.21
C LEU A 82 -8.32 2.88 -10.47
N GLY A 83 -7.09 3.39 -10.56
CA GLY A 83 -5.87 2.59 -10.68
C GLY A 83 -5.58 1.83 -9.38
N PHE A 84 -5.73 2.51 -8.25
CA PHE A 84 -5.59 1.92 -6.92
C PHE A 84 -6.72 0.93 -6.60
N ALA A 85 -7.97 1.26 -6.95
CA ALA A 85 -9.10 0.35 -6.75
C ALA A 85 -8.92 -0.98 -7.49
N ARG A 86 -8.36 -0.97 -8.70
CA ARG A 86 -8.07 -2.20 -9.46
C ARG A 86 -6.94 -3.01 -8.84
N ALA A 87 -5.92 -2.35 -8.28
CA ALA A 87 -4.84 -3.04 -7.59
C ALA A 87 -5.36 -3.71 -6.30
N PHE A 88 -6.26 -3.06 -5.56
CA PHE A 88 -6.94 -3.67 -4.41
C PHE A 88 -7.77 -4.90 -4.80
N VAL A 89 -8.63 -4.79 -5.82
CA VAL A 89 -9.45 -5.92 -6.30
C VAL A 89 -8.60 -7.07 -6.86
N ALA A 90 -7.42 -6.76 -7.43
CA ALA A 90 -6.47 -7.76 -7.91
C ALA A 90 -5.70 -8.48 -6.78
N GLY A 91 -5.86 -8.06 -5.51
CA GLY A 91 -5.10 -8.58 -4.38
C GLY A 91 -3.64 -8.10 -4.34
N ASP A 92 -3.33 -7.06 -5.11
CA ASP A 92 -2.01 -6.44 -5.16
C ASP A 92 -1.79 -5.44 -4.01
N LEU A 93 -2.89 -4.91 -3.47
CA LEU A 93 -2.95 -4.09 -2.27
C LEU A 93 -3.76 -4.83 -1.21
N ASP A 94 -3.30 -4.77 0.02
CA ASP A 94 -3.95 -5.33 1.22
C ASP A 94 -3.97 -4.27 2.33
#